data_AF-A0A924VRK8-F1
#
_entry.id   AF-A0A924VRK8-F1
#
_cell.length_a   1.000
_cell.length_b   1.000
_cell.length_c   1.000
_cell.angle_alpha   90.00
_cell.angle_beta   90.00
_cell.angle_gamma   90.00
#
_symmetry.space_group_name_H-M   'P 1'
#
loop_
_entity.id
_entity.type
_entity.pdbx_description
1 polymer ?
#
loop_
_entity_poly.entity_id
_entity_poly.type
_entity_poly.pdbx_seq_one_letter_code
_entity_poly.pdbx_strand_id
1 'polypeptide(L)'
;MPWQRFTLETRIVGYDAKAVYVEQRTVVKGEIYARATTRGRFVRKTGGTVTTAEVAEVAGIDITGHPLPDWMARWAMDVALPAARAAAPSEWD
;
A
#
# COMPACT_ATOMS: atom_id res chain seq x y z
N MET A 1 25.59 -16.55 14.30
CA MET A 1 25.60 -15.10 13.96
C MET A 1 24.16 -14.62 13.98
N PRO A 2 23.72 -13.82 14.96
CA PRO A 2 22.30 -13.48 15.13
C PRO A 2 21.76 -12.45 14.11
N TRP A 3 22.63 -11.87 13.26
CA TRP A 3 22.26 -10.84 12.29
C TRP A 3 22.42 -11.37 10.86
N GLN A 4 21.29 -11.55 10.17
CA GLN A 4 21.25 -11.96 8.77
C GLN A 4 21.11 -10.72 7.87
N ARG A 5 22.03 -10.54 6.91
CA ARG A 5 21.89 -9.51 5.87
C ARG A 5 20.79 -9.89 4.88
N PHE A 6 19.99 -8.91 4.46
CA PHE A 6 18.92 -9.07 3.48
C PHE A 6 18.82 -7.83 2.57
N THR A 7 18.14 -7.98 1.44
CA THR A 7 17.72 -6.90 0.55
C THR A 7 16.22 -6.67 0.73
N LEU A 8 15.81 -5.42 0.87
CA LEU A 8 14.40 -5.05 0.84
C LEU A 8 14.04 -4.56 -0.57
N GLU A 9 13.24 -5.34 -1.29
CA GLU A 9 12.68 -4.93 -2.57
C GLU A 9 11.29 -4.32 -2.34
N THR A 10 11.02 -3.16 -2.94
CA THR A 10 9.73 -2.47 -2.82
C THR A 10 9.20 -2.15 -4.22
N ARG A 11 7.92 -2.42 -4.47
CA ARG A 11 7.26 -2.02 -5.72
C ARG A 11 5.82 -1.61 -5.48
N ILE A 12 5.33 -0.71 -6.33
CA ILE A 12 3.89 -0.45 -6.46
C ILE A 12 3.27 -1.60 -7.24
N VAL A 13 2.20 -2.17 -6.69
CA VAL A 13 1.39 -3.22 -7.32
C VAL A 13 0.27 -2.63 -8.15
N GLY A 14 -0.30 -1.50 -7.69
CA GLY A 14 -1.33 -0.78 -8.42
C GLY A 14 -2.04 0.25 -7.54
N TYR A 15 -3.15 0.75 -8.07
CA TYR A 15 -3.93 1.82 -7.47
C TYR A 15 -5.43 1.48 -7.53
N ASP A 16 -6.19 1.89 -6.52
CA ASP A 16 -7.64 2.08 -6.64
C ASP A 16 -7.95 3.60 -6.61
N ALA A 17 -9.22 4.01 -6.56
CA ALA A 17 -9.59 5.43 -6.51
C ALA A 17 -9.09 6.19 -5.26
N LYS A 18 -8.68 5.49 -4.20
CA LYS A 18 -8.43 6.02 -2.85
C LYS A 18 -7.06 5.63 -2.27
N ALA A 19 -6.40 4.62 -2.81
CA ALA A 19 -5.23 3.99 -2.20
C ALA A 19 -4.20 3.50 -3.23
N VAL A 20 -2.94 3.53 -2.81
CA VAL A 20 -1.80 2.89 -3.46
C VAL A 20 -1.51 1.56 -2.76
N TYR A 21 -1.15 0.56 -3.55
CA TYR A 21 -0.85 -0.79 -3.07
C TYR A 21 0.62 -1.06 -3.30
N VAL A 22 1.33 -1.37 -2.22
CA VAL A 22 2.78 -1.58 -2.24
C VAL A 22 3.07 -3.00 -1.77
N GLU A 23 3.98 -3.66 -2.48
CA GLU A 23 4.54 -4.93 -2.06
C GLU A 23 5.99 -4.73 -1.64
N GLN A 24 6.34 -5.31 -0.50
CA GLN A 24 7.70 -5.33 0.02
C GLN A 24 8.14 -6.78 0.20
N ARG A 25 9.36 -7.10 -0.23
CA ARG A 25 9.97 -8.42 -0.11
C ARG A 25 11.30 -8.31 0.61
N THR A 26 11.47 -9.12 1.65
CA THR A 26 12.76 -9.33 2.31
C THR A 26 13.43 -10.52 1.63
N VAL A 27 14.56 -10.28 0.97
CA VAL A 27 15.26 -11.27 0.12
C VAL A 27 16.63 -11.60 0.71
N VAL A 28 16.95 -12.88 0.86
CA VAL A 28 18.25 -13.37 1.32
C VAL A 28 18.80 -14.34 0.28
N LYS A 29 19.97 -14.02 -0.30
CA LYS A 29 20.62 -14.84 -1.34
C LYS A 29 19.70 -15.22 -2.52
N GLY A 30 18.81 -14.30 -2.91
CA GLY A 30 17.86 -14.50 -4.02
C GLY A 30 16.52 -15.11 -3.62
N GLU A 31 16.36 -15.56 -2.36
CA GLU A 31 15.14 -16.19 -1.87
C GLU A 31 14.28 -15.23 -1.05
N ILE A 32 12.97 -15.27 -1.22
CA ILE A 32 12.02 -14.44 -0.46
C ILE A 32 11.78 -15.08 0.91
N TYR A 33 12.17 -14.36 1.96
CA TYR A 33 11.98 -14.78 3.35
C TYR A 33 10.72 -14.18 3.97
N ALA A 34 10.30 -13.00 3.50
CA ALA A 34 9.06 -12.36 3.90
C ALA A 34 8.48 -11.56 2.75
N ARG A 35 7.15 -11.48 2.70
CA ARG A 35 6.40 -10.65 1.77
C ARG A 35 5.33 -9.90 2.55
N ALA A 36 5.31 -8.59 2.40
CA ALA A 36 4.31 -7.71 2.99
C ALA A 36 3.56 -6.98 1.89
N THR A 37 2.26 -6.81 2.09
CA THR A 37 1.39 -6.00 1.22
C THR A 37 0.81 -4.88 2.06
N THR A 38 0.96 -3.64 1.58
CA THR A 38 0.52 -2.44 2.28
C THR A 38 -0.47 -1.67 1.43
N ARG A 39 -1.60 -1.28 2.03
CA ARG A 39 -2.58 -0.36 1.45
C ARG A 39 -2.39 1.04 2.05
N GLY A 40 -1.83 1.96 1.27
CA GLY A 40 -1.57 3.33 1.68
C GLY A 40 -2.65 4.30 1.20
N ARG A 41 -3.12 5.21 2.05
CA ARG A 41 -4.01 6.32 1.69
C ARG A 41 -3.28 7.65 1.90
N PHE A 42 -3.52 8.60 1.00
CA PHE A 42 -3.03 9.96 1.14
C PHE A 42 -4.11 10.83 1.79
N VAL A 43 -3.67 11.69 2.71
CA VAL A 43 -4.55 12.62 3.44
C VAL A 43 -4.04 14.04 3.30
N ARG A 44 -4.96 14.99 3.24
CA ARG A 44 -4.60 16.42 3.26
C ARG A 44 -4.14 16.78 4.66
N LYS A 45 -3.19 17.72 4.76
CA LYS A 45 -2.76 18.28 6.05
C LYS A 45 -3.92 18.91 6.84
N THR A 46 -4.88 19.52 6.14
CA THR A 46 -6.09 20.13 6.71
C THR A 46 -7.22 19.13 6.99
N GLY A 47 -6.98 17.84 6.76
CA GLY A 47 -7.99 16.79 6.87
C GLY A 47 -8.78 16.57 5.59
N GLY A 48 -9.22 15.34 5.40
CA GLY A 48 -9.86 14.87 4.16
C GLY A 48 -8.95 13.97 3.33
N THR A 49 -9.55 13.27 2.38
CA THR A 49 -8.85 12.31 1.51
C THR A 49 -8.24 13.00 0.30
N VAL A 50 -7.09 12.48 -0.15
CA VAL A 50 -6.51 12.78 -1.46
C VAL A 50 -6.74 11.55 -2.34
N THR A 51 -7.34 11.74 -3.50
CA THR A 51 -7.55 10.66 -4.47
C THR A 51 -6.24 10.27 -5.13
N THR A 52 -6.15 9.04 -5.64
CA THR A 52 -4.96 8.60 -6.39
C THR A 52 -4.77 9.37 -7.69
N ALA A 53 -5.85 9.86 -8.32
CA ALA A 53 -5.78 10.72 -9.49
C ALA A 53 -5.04 12.05 -9.18
N GLU A 54 -5.36 12.69 -8.05
CA GLU A 54 -4.66 13.90 -7.62
C GLU A 54 -3.19 13.64 -7.29
N VAL A 55 -2.90 12.50 -6.65
CA VAL A 55 -1.51 12.09 -6.39
C VAL A 55 -0.76 11.87 -7.71
N ALA A 56 -1.40 11.22 -8.68
CA ALA A 56 -0.84 10.94 -9.99
C ALA A 56 -0.51 12.21 -10.76
N GLU A 57 -1.44 13.18 -10.76
CA GLU A 57 -1.25 14.51 -11.35
C GLU A 57 -0.05 15.23 -10.74
N VAL A 58 0.03 15.29 -9.40
CA VAL A 58 1.13 15.96 -8.69
C VAL A 58 2.47 15.26 -8.92
N ALA A 59 2.47 13.93 -8.97
CA ALA A 59 3.69 13.14 -9.16
C ALA A 59 4.11 12.99 -10.63
N GLY A 60 3.28 13.42 -11.59
CA GLY A 60 3.54 13.27 -13.02
C GLY A 60 3.61 11.80 -13.47
N ILE A 61 2.82 10.92 -12.84
CA ILE A 61 2.79 9.48 -13.13
C ILE A 61 1.47 9.08 -13.77
N ASP A 62 1.50 8.18 -14.75
CA ASP A 62 0.30 7.55 -15.29
C ASP A 62 -0.04 6.31 -14.45
N ILE A 63 -1.18 6.37 -13.74
CA ILE A 63 -1.68 5.27 -12.92
C ILE A 63 -2.74 4.42 -13.62
N THR A 64 -3.19 4.82 -14.81
CA THR A 64 -4.30 4.17 -15.53
C THR A 64 -3.90 2.78 -16.06
N GLY A 65 -2.61 2.54 -16.26
CA GLY A 65 -2.05 1.26 -16.70
C GLY A 65 -1.84 0.20 -15.62
N HIS A 66 -2.23 0.46 -14.36
CA HIS A 66 -1.92 -0.42 -13.23
C HIS A 66 -3.16 -0.89 -12.44
N PRO A 67 -4.08 -1.66 -13.07
CA PRO A 67 -5.20 -2.25 -12.36
C PRO A 67 -4.72 -3.28 -11.33
N LEU A 68 -5.39 -3.31 -10.17
CA LEU A 68 -5.08 -4.29 -9.14
C LEU A 68 -5.45 -5.71 -9.59
N PRO A 69 -4.62 -6.72 -9.28
CA PRO A 69 -5.03 -8.11 -9.40
C PRO A 69 -6.28 -8.39 -8.57
N ASP A 70 -7.18 -9.26 -9.03
CA ASP A 70 -8.48 -9.52 -8.38
C ASP A 70 -8.37 -9.88 -6.89
N TRP A 71 -7.36 -10.66 -6.52
CA TRP A 71 -7.15 -11.05 -5.12
C TRP A 71 -6.82 -9.85 -4.23
N MET A 72 -6.12 -8.85 -4.77
CA MET A 72 -5.77 -7.62 -4.07
C MET A 72 -6.98 -6.72 -3.91
N ALA A 73 -7.84 -6.67 -4.93
CA ALA A 73 -9.11 -5.95 -4.85
C ALA A 73 -10.01 -6.54 -3.76
N ARG A 74 -10.09 -7.87 -3.65
CA ARG A 74 -10.81 -8.54 -2.55
C ARG A 74 -10.18 -8.25 -1.20
N TRP A 75 -8.87 -8.47 -1.07
CA TRP A 75 -8.14 -8.18 0.17
C TRP A 75 -8.35 -6.72 0.63
N ALA A 76 -8.34 -5.76 -0.30
CA ALA A 76 -8.57 -4.35 0.01
C ALA A 76 -9.93 -4.06 0.64
N MET A 77 -10.96 -4.83 0.27
CA MET A 77 -12.28 -4.75 0.88
C MET A 77 -12.26 -5.30 2.30
N ASP A 78 -11.58 -6.43 2.51
CA ASP A 78 -11.49 -7.11 3.82
C ASP A 78 -10.71 -6.29 4.85
N VAL A 79 -9.67 -5.57 4.42
CA VAL A 79 -8.83 -4.73 5.31
C VAL A 79 -9.22 -3.25 5.30
N ALA A 80 -10.41 -2.91 4.81
CA ALA A 80 -10.83 -1.53 4.68
C ALA A 80 -10.94 -0.84 6.05
N LEU A 81 -10.09 0.15 6.28
CA LEU A 81 -10.21 1.02 7.45
C LEU A 81 -11.46 1.91 7.36
N PRO A 82 -12.00 2.35 8.52
CA PRO A 82 -13.09 3.31 8.58
C PRO A 82 -12.87 4.57 7.71
N ALA A 83 -13.97 5.25 7.42
CA ALA A 83 -13.98 6.48 6.64
C ALA A 83 -12.99 7.51 7.21
N ALA A 84 -12.44 8.36 6.34
CA ALA A 84 -11.53 9.42 6.77
C ALA A 84 -12.27 10.32 7.78
N ARG A 85 -11.81 10.29 9.05
CA ARG A 85 -12.34 10.95 10.29
C ARG A 85 -13.01 10.02 11.30
N ALA A 86 -13.36 8.78 10.96
CA ALA A 86 -13.77 7.81 11.96
C ALA A 86 -12.55 7.31 12.73
N ALA A 87 -12.73 6.98 14.01
CA ALA A 87 -11.67 6.39 14.82
C ALA A 87 -11.23 5.05 14.24
N ALA A 88 -9.92 4.80 14.22
CA ALA A 88 -9.32 3.52 13.85
C ALA A 88 -8.27 3.19 14.93
N PRO A 89 -8.70 2.78 16.14
CA PRO A 89 -7.78 2.51 17.23
C PRO A 89 -6.86 1.34 16.87
N SER A 90 -5.61 1.42 17.28
CA SER A 90 -4.62 0.35 17.12
C SER A 90 -4.68 -0.57 18.33
N GLU A 91 -5.72 -1.39 18.39
CA GLU A 91 -5.98 -2.36 19.46
C GLU A 91 -5.82 -3.77 18.90
N TRP A 92 -5.19 -4.66 19.68
CA TRP A 92 -4.95 -6.05 19.30
C TRP A 92 -5.95 -7.03 19.93
N ASP A 93 -6.70 -6.60 20.96
CA ASP A 93 -7.59 -7.40 21.81
C ASP A 93 -9.00 -6.80 21.90
#